data_AF-E9GVH4-F1
#
_entry.id   AF-E9GVH4-F1
#
_cell.length_a   1.000
_cell.length_b   1.000
_cell.length_c   1.000
_cell.angle_alpha   90.00
_cell.angle_beta   90.00
_cell.angle_gamma   90.00
#
_symmetry.space_group_name_H-M   'P 1'
#
loop_
_entity.id
_entity.type
_entity.pdbx_description
1 polymer ?
#
loop_
_entity_poly.entity_id
_entity_poly.type
_entity_poly.pdbx_seq_one_letter_code
_entity_poly.pdbx_strand_id
1 'polypeptide(L)'
;MCPPVSPLLNGWTDVSNYTRNKASSYSGRSPLQLGGSYQPVECLTNRKLAVVVPYRNRNSQLDIFLRYLHPFLQRQQLDYTIFVVEQTGKLTNPFNRGMLMNIGFTEALRLRSFDCFIFHDVDLLPEDDRNSYACPEVGEPRHLSVAINIFGYRPIGPNHFGGVSSLTTVDFVAVNGFSNRFWGWGGEDDDLFDRLRSKNLTVRRHRPLRQTRYTMLPHDTAKPNPDRKRILQGNRINVSKAIMADGLISLKYRILDLQFESLSTHIFVEIERPPWPPDIVRSRSPELPNSIPRNNIVLNFAASFR
;
A
#
# COMPACT_ATOMS: atom_id res chain seq x y z
N MET A 1 16.76 15.77 -19.20
CA MET A 1 15.79 14.69 -18.89
C MET A 1 16.53 13.37 -18.83
N CYS A 2 16.19 12.49 -17.88
CA CYS A 2 16.72 11.12 -17.87
C CYS A 2 16.17 10.33 -19.07
N PRO A 3 16.95 9.40 -19.65
CA PRO A 3 16.51 8.61 -20.79
C PRO A 3 15.35 7.67 -20.40
N PRO A 4 14.45 7.31 -21.33
CA PRO A 4 13.33 6.39 -21.05
C PRO A 4 13.77 5.02 -20.51
N VAL A 5 14.95 4.57 -20.92
CA VAL A 5 15.63 3.38 -20.37
C VAL A 5 16.99 3.83 -19.86
N SER A 6 17.26 3.59 -18.58
CA SER A 6 18.54 3.94 -17.98
C SER A 6 19.69 3.15 -18.63
N PRO A 7 20.82 3.78 -18.96
CA PRO A 7 22.03 3.10 -19.42
C PRO A 7 22.78 2.39 -18.28
N LEU A 8 22.36 2.56 -17.03
CA LEU A 8 23.03 2.02 -15.84
C LEU A 8 22.49 0.63 -15.41
N LEU A 9 21.53 0.07 -16.15
CA LEU A 9 20.91 -1.21 -15.82
C LEU A 9 21.89 -2.38 -16.04
N ASN A 10 21.97 -3.29 -15.07
CA ASN A 10 22.84 -4.47 -15.13
C ASN A 10 22.08 -5.74 -15.61
N GLY A 11 20.75 -5.71 -15.61
CA GLY A 11 19.91 -6.87 -15.84
C GLY A 11 19.80 -7.76 -14.60
N TRP A 12 19.93 -9.08 -14.81
CA TRP A 12 19.73 -10.06 -13.76
C TRP A 12 20.87 -10.04 -12.73
N THR A 13 20.51 -10.14 -11.45
CA THR A 13 21.41 -10.17 -10.29
C THR A 13 21.09 -11.39 -9.43
N ASP A 14 22.12 -12.13 -9.02
CA ASP A 14 21.99 -13.17 -7.99
C ASP A 14 21.80 -12.55 -6.60
N VAL A 15 20.56 -12.49 -6.17
CA VAL A 15 20.14 -11.95 -4.86
C VAL A 15 20.57 -12.83 -3.67
N SER A 16 20.97 -14.08 -3.90
CA SER A 16 21.39 -15.00 -2.82
C SER A 16 22.70 -14.58 -2.12
N ASN A 17 23.45 -13.65 -2.72
CA ASN A 17 24.63 -13.07 -2.06
C ASN A 17 24.24 -12.06 -0.96
N TYR A 18 23.10 -11.40 -1.11
CA TYR A 18 22.58 -10.46 -0.11
C TYR A 18 21.95 -11.16 1.09
N THR A 19 21.45 -12.38 0.89
CA THR A 19 20.92 -13.20 2.00
C THR A 19 22.03 -13.84 2.84
N ARG A 20 23.24 -14.00 2.28
CA ARG A 20 24.40 -14.62 2.95
C ARG A 20 25.32 -13.60 3.62
N ASN A 21 25.52 -12.42 3.02
CA ASN A 21 26.43 -11.41 3.54
C ASN A 21 25.70 -10.41 4.47
N LYS A 22 25.94 -10.55 5.78
CA LYS A 22 25.50 -9.61 6.83
C LYS A 22 26.16 -8.23 6.79
N ALA A 23 27.13 -8.01 5.91
CA ALA A 23 27.81 -6.72 5.84
C ALA A 23 28.27 -6.44 4.40
N SER A 24 27.54 -5.57 3.73
CA SER A 24 28.17 -4.60 2.85
C SER A 24 27.82 -3.25 3.44
N SER A 25 28.73 -2.73 4.27
CA SER A 25 28.69 -1.32 4.62
C SER A 25 28.73 -0.52 3.31
N TYR A 26 27.90 0.50 3.19
CA TYR A 26 28.08 1.53 2.16
C TYR A 26 29.45 2.17 2.41
N SER A 27 30.51 1.69 1.73
CA SER A 27 31.89 2.11 1.93
C SER A 27 32.25 3.38 1.15
N GLY A 28 31.29 4.29 0.98
CA GLY A 28 31.43 5.58 0.32
C GLY A 28 30.38 6.58 0.81
N ARG A 29 30.54 7.86 0.49
CA ARG A 29 29.49 8.87 0.73
C ARG A 29 28.23 8.42 -0.01
N SER A 30 27.20 8.05 0.74
CA SER A 30 25.92 7.65 0.17
C SER A 30 25.34 8.83 -0.63
N PRO A 31 24.87 8.61 -1.87
CA PRO A 31 24.16 9.64 -2.63
C PRO A 31 22.73 9.87 -2.09
N LEU A 32 22.32 9.16 -1.03
CA LEU A 32 21.03 9.28 -0.39
C LEU A 32 20.98 10.54 0.47
N GLN A 33 19.86 11.26 0.35
CA GLN A 33 19.47 12.31 1.27
C GLN A 33 18.82 11.69 2.51
N LEU A 34 18.82 12.44 3.62
CA LEU A 34 18.15 12.04 4.85
C LEU A 34 16.68 11.67 4.59
N GLY A 35 16.18 10.63 5.25
CA GLY A 35 14.87 10.04 5.00
C GLY A 35 14.85 9.02 3.86
N GLY A 36 16.01 8.54 3.40
CA GLY A 36 16.10 7.51 2.35
C GLY A 36 15.66 7.99 0.97
N SER A 37 15.89 9.28 0.68
CA SER A 37 15.50 9.88 -0.60
C SER A 37 16.67 9.94 -1.58
N TYR A 38 16.37 9.82 -2.88
CA TYR A 38 17.35 9.93 -3.95
C TYR A 38 16.76 10.64 -5.16
N GLN A 39 17.61 11.41 -5.84
CA GLN A 39 17.33 11.97 -7.16
C GLN A 39 18.62 11.89 -8.00
N PRO A 40 18.54 11.55 -9.30
CA PRO A 40 19.71 11.57 -10.19
C PRO A 40 20.31 12.98 -10.29
N VAL A 41 21.64 13.07 -10.37
CA VAL A 41 22.35 14.36 -10.46
C VAL A 41 22.69 14.74 -11.91
N GLU A 42 22.82 13.75 -12.78
CA GLU A 42 23.21 13.93 -14.19
C GLU A 42 22.02 14.23 -15.11
N CYS A 43 20.79 14.01 -14.63
CA CYS A 43 19.58 14.18 -15.42
C CYS A 43 18.36 14.49 -14.56
N LEU A 44 17.37 15.15 -15.17
CA LEU A 44 16.10 15.50 -14.52
C LEU A 44 15.04 14.41 -14.71
N THR A 45 14.33 14.08 -13.65
CA THR A 45 13.14 13.22 -13.64
C THR A 45 11.87 14.09 -13.61
N ASN A 46 10.81 13.64 -14.28
CA ASN A 46 9.52 14.35 -14.29
C ASN A 46 8.47 13.73 -13.35
N ARG A 47 8.81 12.63 -12.68
CA ARG A 47 7.89 11.87 -11.85
C ARG A 47 8.58 11.47 -10.56
N LYS A 48 7.89 11.67 -9.44
CA LYS A 48 8.33 11.35 -8.08
C LYS A 48 7.63 10.09 -7.60
N LEU A 49 8.41 9.17 -7.06
CA LEU A 49 7.97 7.84 -6.63
C LEU A 49 8.06 7.71 -5.10
N ALA A 50 7.00 7.23 -4.45
CA ALA A 50 7.10 6.76 -3.07
C ALA A 50 7.11 5.23 -3.03
N VAL A 51 8.06 4.63 -2.33
CA VAL A 51 8.05 3.19 -2.02
C VAL A 51 7.53 3.03 -0.60
N VAL A 52 6.36 2.40 -0.44
CA VAL A 52 5.70 2.18 0.84
C VAL A 52 5.88 0.71 1.24
N VAL A 53 6.45 0.51 2.43
CA VAL A 53 6.81 -0.80 2.97
C VAL A 53 6.10 -1.01 4.30
N PRO A 54 5.09 -1.91 4.39
CA PRO A 54 4.39 -2.20 5.62
C PRO A 54 5.27 -3.11 6.47
N TYR A 55 5.41 -2.79 7.75
CA TYR A 55 6.47 -3.37 8.56
C TYR A 55 6.02 -3.71 9.98
N ARG A 56 6.53 -4.84 10.50
CA ARG A 56 6.50 -5.22 11.92
C ARG A 56 7.45 -6.40 12.18
N ASN A 57 8.41 -6.25 13.09
CA ASN A 57 9.28 -7.33 13.59
C ASN A 57 10.01 -8.14 12.48
N ARG A 58 10.57 -7.46 11.47
CA ARG A 58 11.29 -8.08 10.33
C ARG A 58 12.67 -7.45 10.12
N ASN A 59 13.40 -7.18 11.22
CA ASN A 59 14.62 -6.35 11.21
C ASN A 59 15.68 -6.86 10.23
N SER A 60 15.91 -8.18 10.19
CA SER A 60 16.90 -8.77 9.27
C SER A 60 16.48 -8.64 7.81
N GLN A 61 15.18 -8.80 7.50
CA GLN A 61 14.66 -8.59 6.15
C GLN A 61 14.75 -7.12 5.76
N LEU A 62 14.41 -6.18 6.65
CA LEU A 62 14.47 -4.75 6.39
C LEU A 62 15.89 -4.27 6.09
N ASP A 63 16.89 -4.73 6.86
CA ASP A 63 18.30 -4.41 6.58
C ASP A 63 18.73 -4.88 5.19
N ILE A 64 18.44 -6.14 4.84
CA ILE A 64 18.75 -6.69 3.52
C ILE A 64 18.01 -5.90 2.43
N PHE A 65 16.72 -5.64 2.63
CA PHE A 65 15.85 -4.92 1.71
C PHE A 65 16.38 -3.52 1.39
N LEU A 66 16.69 -2.70 2.40
CA LEU A 66 17.17 -1.33 2.19
C LEU A 66 18.54 -1.33 1.49
N ARG A 67 19.47 -2.19 1.93
CA ARG A 67 20.81 -2.30 1.30
C ARG A 67 20.75 -2.79 -0.14
N TYR A 68 19.77 -3.63 -0.49
CA TYR A 68 19.58 -4.14 -1.84
C TYR A 68 18.84 -3.15 -2.76
N LEU A 69 17.73 -2.59 -2.27
CA LEU A 69 16.80 -1.84 -3.09
C LEU A 69 17.35 -0.47 -3.50
N HIS A 70 18.15 0.19 -2.64
CA HIS A 70 18.71 1.51 -2.99
C HIS A 70 19.57 1.48 -4.25
N PRO A 71 20.62 0.64 -4.37
CA PRO A 71 21.39 0.54 -5.61
C PRO A 71 20.53 0.11 -6.80
N PHE A 72 19.54 -0.77 -6.58
CA PHE A 72 18.60 -1.21 -7.61
C PHE A 72 17.80 -0.03 -8.20
N LEU A 73 17.21 0.81 -7.35
CA LEU A 73 16.43 1.98 -7.79
C LEU A 73 17.31 3.10 -8.35
N GLN A 74 18.51 3.30 -7.79
CA GLN A 74 19.47 4.30 -8.28
C GLN A 74 19.89 4.02 -9.72
N ARG A 75 20.15 2.76 -10.08
CA ARG A 75 20.45 2.36 -11.47
C ARG A 75 19.29 2.62 -12.42
N GLN A 76 18.06 2.71 -11.94
CA GLN A 76 16.90 3.07 -12.76
C GLN A 76 16.73 4.59 -12.94
N GLN A 77 17.61 5.41 -12.36
CA GLN A 77 17.58 6.88 -12.45
C GLN A 77 16.22 7.47 -12.01
N LEU A 78 15.69 6.99 -10.88
CA LEU A 78 14.40 7.40 -10.33
C LEU A 78 14.56 8.50 -9.27
N ASP A 79 13.58 9.39 -9.16
CA ASP A 79 13.42 10.28 -8.00
C ASP A 79 12.45 9.61 -7.02
N TYR A 80 12.99 9.11 -5.91
CA TYR A 80 12.23 8.29 -4.98
C TYR A 80 12.52 8.56 -3.51
N THR A 81 11.57 8.16 -2.66
CA THR A 81 11.71 8.09 -1.20
C THR A 81 11.15 6.76 -0.70
N ILE A 82 11.85 6.10 0.24
CA ILE A 82 11.39 4.86 0.88
C ILE A 82 10.73 5.19 2.23
N PHE A 83 9.49 4.77 2.40
CA PHE A 83 8.70 4.90 3.61
C PHE A 83 8.47 3.52 4.25
N VAL A 84 8.99 3.33 5.45
CA VAL A 84 8.73 2.14 6.27
C VAL A 84 7.61 2.49 7.23
N VAL A 85 6.48 1.77 7.15
CA VAL A 85 5.29 2.02 7.97
C VAL A 85 5.16 0.90 9.00
N GLU A 86 5.59 1.18 10.21
CA GLU A 86 5.64 0.18 11.28
C GLU A 86 4.33 0.15 12.09
N GLN A 87 3.68 -1.01 12.10
CA GLN A 87 2.57 -1.26 13.02
C GLN A 87 3.10 -1.51 14.42
N THR A 88 3.11 -0.45 15.21
CA THR A 88 3.44 -0.45 16.63
C THR A 88 2.19 -0.71 17.47
N GLY A 89 2.34 -1.28 18.67
CA GLY A 89 1.24 -1.52 19.61
C GLY A 89 1.19 -2.95 20.14
N LYS A 90 0.06 -3.33 20.74
CA LYS A 90 -0.13 -4.66 21.38
C LYS A 90 0.08 -5.78 20.34
N LEU A 91 1.02 -6.69 20.62
CA LEU A 91 1.31 -7.88 19.79
C LEU A 91 0.08 -8.77 19.54
N THR A 92 -0.98 -8.61 20.33
CA THR A 92 -2.28 -9.28 20.16
C THR A 92 -3.02 -8.83 18.90
N ASN A 93 -2.77 -7.62 18.39
CA ASN A 93 -3.42 -7.15 17.17
C ASN A 93 -2.78 -7.83 15.94
N PRO A 94 -3.56 -8.51 15.09
CA PRO A 94 -3.05 -9.04 13.83
C PRO A 94 -2.43 -7.92 12.97
N PHE A 95 -1.46 -8.29 12.14
CA PHE A 95 -0.86 -7.37 11.20
C PHE A 95 -1.88 -6.95 10.14
N ASN A 96 -2.00 -5.67 9.82
CA ASN A 96 -2.91 -5.18 8.79
C ASN A 96 -2.12 -4.49 7.66
N ARG A 97 -1.69 -5.31 6.71
CA ARG A 97 -0.87 -4.88 5.57
C ARG A 97 -1.54 -3.77 4.76
N GLY A 98 -2.82 -3.92 4.41
CA GLY A 98 -3.57 -2.96 3.61
C GLY A 98 -3.68 -1.58 4.28
N MET A 99 -3.97 -1.55 5.59
CA MET A 99 -4.01 -0.28 6.34
C MET A 99 -2.65 0.42 6.34
N LEU A 100 -1.55 -0.30 6.55
CA LEU A 100 -0.21 0.30 6.57
C LEU A 100 0.19 0.88 5.20
N MET A 101 -0.22 0.24 4.10
CA MET A 101 -0.05 0.79 2.76
C MET A 101 -0.84 2.11 2.58
N ASN A 102 -2.09 2.15 3.05
CA ASN A 102 -2.92 3.37 3.02
C ASN A 102 -2.32 4.50 3.88
N ILE A 103 -1.78 4.17 5.06
CA ILE A 103 -1.11 5.11 5.95
C ILE A 103 0.15 5.66 5.28
N GLY A 104 1.00 4.80 4.72
CA GLY A 104 2.20 5.24 4.01
C GLY A 104 1.89 6.13 2.82
N PHE A 105 0.84 5.83 2.05
CA PHE A 105 0.34 6.71 1.01
C PHE A 105 -0.03 8.10 1.55
N THR A 106 -0.82 8.12 2.63
CA THR A 106 -1.35 9.36 3.22
C THR A 106 -0.24 10.22 3.81
N GLU A 107 0.68 9.64 4.57
CA GLU A 107 1.77 10.37 5.22
C GLU A 107 2.85 10.80 4.24
N ALA A 108 3.18 9.99 3.23
CA ALA A 108 4.14 10.39 2.20
C ALA A 108 3.68 11.67 1.49
N LEU A 109 2.38 11.77 1.14
CA LEU A 109 1.83 12.96 0.49
C LEU A 109 1.82 14.23 1.35
N ARG A 110 1.91 14.10 2.69
CA ARG A 110 2.07 15.25 3.59
C ARG A 110 3.49 15.80 3.59
N LEU A 111 4.48 14.95 3.30
CA LEU A 111 5.89 15.33 3.29
C LEU A 111 6.33 15.86 1.93
N ARG A 112 5.82 15.26 0.85
CA ARG A 112 6.21 15.61 -0.53
C ARG A 112 5.13 15.20 -1.52
N SER A 113 5.04 15.90 -2.65
CA SER A 113 4.24 15.47 -3.79
C SER A 113 4.82 14.18 -4.41
N PHE A 114 3.99 13.15 -4.60
CA PHE A 114 4.35 11.94 -5.34
C PHE A 114 3.35 11.70 -6.47
N ASP A 115 3.88 11.29 -7.63
CA ASP A 115 3.09 10.97 -8.82
C ASP A 115 2.57 9.53 -8.81
N CYS A 116 3.29 8.65 -8.13
CA CYS A 116 2.96 7.25 -8.02
C CYS A 116 3.58 6.60 -6.79
N PHE A 117 3.07 5.42 -6.48
CA PHE A 117 3.41 4.64 -5.31
C PHE A 117 3.77 3.22 -5.71
N ILE A 118 4.85 2.68 -5.13
CA ILE A 118 5.14 1.26 -5.09
C ILE A 118 4.73 0.74 -3.72
N PHE A 119 3.85 -0.24 -3.68
CA PHE A 119 3.49 -0.96 -2.47
C PHE A 119 4.29 -2.25 -2.43
N HIS A 120 5.19 -2.38 -1.45
CA HIS A 120 6.27 -3.36 -1.49
C HIS A 120 6.37 -4.19 -0.22
N ASP A 121 6.34 -5.52 -0.34
CA ASP A 121 6.64 -6.40 0.79
C ASP A 121 8.13 -6.37 1.13
N VAL A 122 8.47 -6.20 2.41
CA VAL A 122 9.86 -6.07 2.88
C VAL A 122 10.71 -7.32 2.60
N ASP A 123 10.10 -8.46 2.36
CA ASP A 123 10.76 -9.74 2.13
C ASP A 123 10.90 -10.11 0.66
N LEU A 124 10.48 -9.27 -0.28
CA LEU A 124 10.65 -9.53 -1.72
C LEU A 124 11.82 -8.72 -2.27
N LEU A 125 12.73 -9.37 -2.99
CA LEU A 125 13.81 -8.70 -3.71
C LEU A 125 13.66 -8.94 -5.22
N PRO A 126 13.58 -7.88 -6.06
CA PRO A 126 13.57 -8.05 -7.51
C PRO A 126 14.91 -8.63 -7.98
N GLU A 127 14.89 -9.53 -8.97
CA GLU A 127 16.13 -10.15 -9.48
C GLU A 127 16.69 -9.48 -10.74
N ASP A 128 15.95 -8.59 -11.39
CA ASP A 128 16.36 -8.00 -12.66
C ASP A 128 15.96 -6.52 -12.71
N ASP A 129 16.95 -5.63 -12.82
CA ASP A 129 16.71 -4.18 -12.80
C ASP A 129 16.09 -3.63 -14.10
N ARG A 130 15.89 -4.49 -15.10
CA ARG A 130 15.01 -4.20 -16.25
C ARG A 130 13.53 -4.31 -15.90
N ASN A 131 13.17 -4.82 -14.71
CA ASN A 131 11.85 -4.67 -14.14
C ASN A 131 11.67 -3.25 -13.59
N SER A 132 11.15 -2.36 -14.43
CA SER A 132 11.09 -0.93 -14.12
C SER A 132 10.15 -0.62 -12.95
N TYR A 133 10.64 0.17 -12.00
CA TYR A 133 9.92 0.77 -10.87
C TYR A 133 9.48 2.22 -11.17
N ALA A 134 9.67 2.71 -12.40
CA ALA A 134 9.16 4.01 -12.82
C ALA A 134 7.64 4.12 -12.62
N CYS A 135 7.07 5.33 -12.62
CA CYS A 135 5.62 5.44 -12.49
C CYS A 135 4.89 4.69 -13.62
N PRO A 136 3.80 3.98 -13.32
CA PRO A 136 2.93 3.44 -14.35
C PRO A 136 2.21 4.57 -15.08
N GLU A 137 1.65 4.24 -16.25
CA GLU A 137 0.67 5.10 -16.91
C GLU A 137 -0.65 5.13 -16.11
N VAL A 138 -1.38 6.24 -16.20
CA VAL A 138 -2.69 6.38 -15.56
C VAL A 138 -3.65 5.35 -16.16
N GLY A 139 -4.40 4.64 -15.31
CA GLY A 139 -5.28 3.56 -15.74
C GLY A 139 -4.59 2.21 -15.93
N GLU A 140 -3.26 2.16 -15.79
CA GLU A 140 -2.45 0.96 -16.00
C GLU A 140 -1.61 0.54 -14.77
N PRO A 141 -2.24 0.23 -13.61
CA PRO A 141 -1.53 -0.33 -12.45
C PRO A 141 -0.60 -1.47 -12.85
N ARG A 142 0.61 -1.56 -12.27
CA ARG A 142 1.58 -2.62 -12.61
C ARG A 142 1.73 -3.60 -11.47
N HIS A 143 1.67 -4.89 -11.78
CA HIS A 143 2.08 -5.95 -10.87
C HIS A 143 3.53 -6.33 -11.19
N LEU A 144 4.44 -6.07 -10.25
CA LEU A 144 5.87 -6.18 -10.48
C LEU A 144 6.38 -7.58 -10.12
N SER A 145 5.90 -8.18 -9.03
CA SER A 145 6.31 -9.51 -8.53
C SER A 145 5.55 -10.69 -9.16
N VAL A 146 5.66 -10.83 -10.48
CA VAL A 146 4.87 -11.82 -11.24
C VAL A 146 5.32 -13.27 -11.00
N ALA A 147 6.62 -13.50 -10.76
CA ALA A 147 7.19 -14.82 -10.56
C ALA A 147 8.07 -14.84 -9.31
N ILE A 148 7.66 -15.55 -8.26
CA ILE A 148 8.38 -15.59 -6.98
C ILE A 148 9.01 -16.98 -6.78
N ASN A 149 10.23 -17.04 -6.22
CA ASN A 149 11.00 -18.26 -6.00
C ASN A 149 10.21 -19.37 -5.24
N ILE A 150 9.45 -19.01 -4.21
CA ILE A 150 8.64 -19.95 -3.41
C ILE A 150 7.52 -20.63 -4.21
N PHE A 151 7.15 -20.06 -5.37
CA PHE A 151 6.21 -20.66 -6.33
C PHE A 151 6.93 -21.27 -7.54
N GLY A 152 8.23 -21.52 -7.43
CA GLY A 152 9.06 -22.09 -8.50
C GLY A 152 9.20 -21.17 -9.71
N TYR A 153 9.11 -19.85 -9.52
CA TYR A 153 9.11 -18.83 -10.59
C TYR A 153 8.03 -19.04 -11.68
N ARG A 154 6.96 -19.76 -11.34
CA ARG A 154 5.77 -19.82 -12.19
C ARG A 154 4.99 -18.51 -12.07
N PRO A 155 4.39 -18.00 -13.15
CA PRO A 155 3.53 -16.83 -13.05
C PRO A 155 2.42 -17.07 -12.02
N ILE A 156 2.28 -16.17 -11.06
CA ILE A 156 1.15 -16.20 -10.14
C ILE A 156 -0.12 -15.86 -10.95
N GLY A 157 -1.27 -16.41 -10.54
CA GLY A 157 -2.53 -16.36 -11.29
C GLY A 157 -2.93 -14.94 -11.76
N PRO A 158 -3.73 -14.83 -12.85
CA PRO A 158 -3.99 -13.55 -13.53
C PRO A 158 -4.71 -12.51 -12.66
N ASN A 159 -5.37 -12.95 -11.59
CA ASN A 159 -6.08 -12.09 -10.65
C ASN A 159 -5.24 -11.70 -9.41
N HIS A 160 -4.02 -12.19 -9.30
CA HIS A 160 -3.14 -11.87 -8.17
C HIS A 160 -2.46 -10.51 -8.39
N PHE A 161 -2.46 -9.70 -7.32
CA PHE A 161 -1.87 -8.37 -7.29
C PHE A 161 -1.07 -8.10 -5.99
N GLY A 162 -0.70 -9.17 -5.28
CA GLY A 162 0.07 -9.11 -4.04
C GLY A 162 1.58 -9.00 -4.27
N GLY A 163 2.35 -9.03 -3.19
CA GLY A 163 3.80 -8.84 -3.24
C GLY A 163 4.19 -7.39 -3.50
N VAL A 164 4.45 -7.07 -4.77
CA VAL A 164 4.91 -5.75 -5.21
C VAL A 164 4.05 -5.23 -6.36
N SER A 165 3.45 -4.07 -6.16
CA SER A 165 2.59 -3.39 -7.14
C SER A 165 2.87 -1.89 -7.23
N SER A 166 2.61 -1.29 -8.39
CA SER A 166 2.72 0.16 -8.62
C SER A 166 1.41 0.76 -9.10
N LEU A 167 1.03 1.90 -8.55
CA LEU A 167 -0.16 2.67 -8.97
C LEU A 167 0.18 4.15 -9.06
N THR A 168 -0.46 4.86 -9.98
CA THR A 168 -0.42 6.33 -9.94
C THR A 168 -1.19 6.83 -8.72
N THR A 169 -0.85 8.03 -8.24
CA THR A 169 -1.59 8.68 -7.14
C THR A 169 -3.08 8.81 -7.48
N VAL A 170 -3.40 9.14 -8.75
CA VAL A 170 -4.77 9.29 -9.23
C VAL A 170 -5.52 7.95 -9.20
N ASP A 171 -4.91 6.87 -9.71
CA ASP A 171 -5.55 5.55 -9.72
C ASP A 171 -5.79 5.02 -8.31
N PHE A 172 -4.83 5.21 -7.40
CA PHE A 172 -4.95 4.75 -6.02
C PHE A 172 -6.07 5.49 -5.26
N VAL A 173 -6.21 6.80 -5.47
CA VAL A 173 -7.33 7.59 -4.95
C VAL A 173 -8.65 7.15 -5.57
N ALA A 174 -8.69 6.87 -6.87
CA ALA A 174 -9.91 6.47 -7.58
C ALA A 174 -10.53 5.16 -7.05
N VAL A 175 -9.70 4.26 -6.52
CA VAL A 175 -10.15 3.01 -5.87
C VAL A 175 -10.30 3.10 -4.36
N ASN A 176 -10.13 4.29 -3.78
CA ASN A 176 -10.13 4.52 -2.34
C ASN A 176 -9.06 3.67 -1.61
N GLY A 177 -7.91 3.41 -2.23
CA GLY A 177 -6.85 2.59 -1.67
C GLY A 177 -7.24 1.15 -1.32
N PHE A 178 -6.48 0.53 -0.40
CA PHE A 178 -6.72 -0.82 0.11
C PHE A 178 -7.90 -0.86 1.08
N SER A 179 -8.55 -2.02 1.23
CA SER A 179 -9.47 -2.29 2.35
C SER A 179 -8.76 -2.26 3.69
N ASN A 180 -9.38 -1.64 4.70
CA ASN A 180 -8.84 -1.61 6.07
C ASN A 180 -9.27 -2.85 6.90
N ARG A 181 -10.05 -3.76 6.31
CA ARG A 181 -10.74 -4.84 7.04
C ARG A 181 -9.93 -6.13 7.16
N PHE A 182 -8.78 -6.25 6.50
CA PHE A 182 -7.98 -7.47 6.46
C PHE A 182 -6.94 -7.51 7.60
N TRP A 183 -7.38 -8.03 8.75
CA TRP A 183 -6.54 -8.23 9.93
C TRP A 183 -5.96 -9.64 9.96
N GLY A 184 -4.66 -9.78 9.67
CA GLY A 184 -3.96 -11.05 9.46
C GLY A 184 -3.69 -11.33 7.98
N TRP A 185 -3.10 -12.49 7.67
CA TRP A 185 -2.61 -12.75 6.31
C TRP A 185 -3.72 -13.06 5.30
N GLY A 186 -3.71 -12.31 4.19
CA GLY A 186 -4.31 -12.63 2.90
C GLY A 186 -5.66 -12.00 2.61
N GLY A 187 -5.87 -11.69 1.33
CA GLY A 187 -7.13 -11.26 0.73
C GLY A 187 -7.22 -9.74 0.50
N GLU A 188 -6.33 -8.94 1.06
CA GLU A 188 -6.31 -7.49 0.86
C GLU A 188 -5.84 -7.11 -0.55
N ASP A 189 -4.94 -7.90 -1.13
CA ASP A 189 -4.44 -7.78 -2.50
C ASP A 189 -5.47 -8.23 -3.54
N ASP A 190 -6.18 -9.32 -3.27
CA ASP A 190 -7.33 -9.77 -4.06
C ASP A 190 -8.46 -8.72 -4.06
N ASP A 191 -8.74 -8.11 -2.90
CA ASP A 191 -9.73 -7.04 -2.78
C ASP A 191 -9.30 -5.80 -3.58
N LEU A 192 -8.03 -5.38 -3.47
CA LEU A 192 -7.52 -4.28 -4.28
C LEU A 192 -7.66 -4.58 -5.78
N PHE A 193 -7.33 -5.79 -6.23
CA PHE A 193 -7.50 -6.17 -7.63
C PHE A 193 -8.95 -6.04 -8.10
N ASP A 194 -9.92 -6.47 -7.29
CA ASP A 194 -11.35 -6.33 -7.58
C ASP A 194 -11.76 -4.84 -7.64
N ARG A 195 -11.21 -3.99 -6.76
CA ARG A 195 -11.44 -2.54 -6.81
C ARG A 195 -10.91 -1.91 -8.09
N LEU A 196 -9.69 -2.24 -8.51
CA LEU A 196 -9.09 -1.76 -9.77
C LEU A 196 -9.96 -2.12 -10.97
N ARG A 197 -10.40 -3.37 -11.04
CA ARG A 197 -11.31 -3.83 -12.09
C ARG A 197 -12.64 -3.09 -12.11
N SER A 198 -13.22 -2.79 -10.94
CA SER A 198 -14.48 -2.04 -10.86
C SER A 198 -14.38 -0.60 -11.38
N LYS A 199 -13.16 -0.06 -11.47
CA LYS A 199 -12.86 1.26 -12.03
C LYS A 199 -12.28 1.19 -13.45
N ASN A 200 -12.41 0.05 -14.12
CA ASN A 200 -11.90 -0.19 -15.48
C ASN A 200 -10.39 0.02 -15.63
N LEU A 201 -9.62 -0.15 -14.55
CA LEU A 201 -8.15 -0.06 -14.60
C LEU A 201 -7.58 -1.42 -15.02
N THR A 202 -6.59 -1.39 -15.92
CA THR A 202 -6.01 -2.60 -16.51
C THR A 202 -4.66 -2.91 -15.89
N VAL A 203 -4.59 -4.00 -15.12
CA VAL A 203 -3.32 -4.43 -14.51
C VAL A 203 -2.33 -4.89 -15.60
N ARG A 204 -1.20 -4.20 -15.70
CA ARG A 204 -0.09 -4.54 -16.58
C ARG A 204 0.96 -5.39 -15.86
N ARG A 205 1.59 -6.29 -16.61
CA ARG A 205 2.67 -7.16 -16.14
C ARG A 205 3.76 -7.17 -17.19
N HIS A 206 4.98 -6.87 -16.76
CA HIS A 206 6.13 -6.76 -17.67
C HIS A 206 6.48 -8.11 -18.30
N ARG A 207 7.06 -8.07 -19.50
CA ARG A 207 7.56 -9.24 -20.24
C ARG A 207 8.96 -8.94 -20.76
N PRO A 208 9.88 -9.92 -20.80
CA PRO A 208 9.69 -11.35 -20.51
C PRO A 208 9.61 -11.71 -19.02
N LEU A 209 8.98 -12.85 -18.69
CA LEU A 209 8.75 -13.32 -17.30
C LEU A 209 10.04 -13.42 -16.47
N ARG A 210 11.18 -13.73 -17.09
CA ARG A 210 12.48 -13.79 -16.41
C ARG A 210 12.89 -12.46 -15.76
N GLN A 211 12.41 -11.33 -16.28
CA GLN A 211 12.69 -10.01 -15.72
C GLN A 211 11.76 -9.70 -14.53
N THR A 212 10.61 -10.35 -14.42
CA THR A 212 9.65 -10.14 -13.32
C THR A 212 9.86 -11.11 -12.16
N ARG A 213 11.07 -11.66 -12.02
CA ARG A 213 11.42 -12.60 -10.96
C ARG A 213 11.75 -11.88 -9.66
N TYR A 214 11.29 -12.47 -8.56
CA TYR A 214 11.58 -12.03 -7.20
C TYR A 214 11.99 -13.22 -6.35
N THR A 215 12.93 -12.96 -5.44
CA THR A 215 13.26 -13.88 -4.36
C THR A 215 12.59 -13.40 -3.08
N MET A 216 11.84 -14.29 -2.43
CA MET A 216 11.32 -14.11 -1.10
C MET A 216 12.40 -14.47 -0.07
N LEU A 217 12.67 -13.55 0.85
CA LEU A 217 13.56 -13.73 1.99
C LEU A 217 12.93 -14.70 2.99
N PRO A 218 13.72 -15.60 3.60
CA PRO A 218 13.21 -16.56 4.57
C PRO A 218 12.51 -15.90 5.75
N HIS A 219 11.35 -16.43 6.14
CA HIS A 219 10.58 -15.93 7.27
C HIS A 219 9.49 -16.93 7.72
N ASP A 220 9.03 -16.79 8.96
CA ASP A 220 7.90 -17.57 9.47
C ASP A 220 6.58 -17.17 8.80
N THR A 221 5.81 -18.17 8.38
CA THR A 221 4.50 -17.97 7.75
C THR A 221 3.55 -17.23 8.69
N ALA A 222 2.92 -16.18 8.19
CA ALA A 222 1.96 -15.39 8.94
C ALA A 222 0.64 -16.16 9.16
N LYS A 223 -0.02 -15.92 10.30
CA LYS A 223 -1.34 -16.50 10.59
C LYS A 223 -2.38 -15.97 9.61
N PRO A 224 -3.11 -16.84 8.89
CA PRO A 224 -4.22 -16.45 8.04
C PRO A 224 -5.26 -15.59 8.76
N ASN A 225 -5.77 -14.56 8.10
CA ASN A 225 -6.99 -13.91 8.54
C ASN A 225 -8.17 -14.91 8.41
N PRO A 226 -8.82 -15.32 9.52
CA PRO A 226 -9.91 -16.29 9.47
C PRO A 226 -11.12 -15.78 8.69
N ASP A 227 -11.31 -14.46 8.63
CA ASP A 227 -12.46 -13.81 8.01
C ASP A 227 -12.25 -13.44 6.53
N ARG A 228 -11.03 -13.61 5.99
CA ARG A 228 -10.67 -13.10 4.65
C ARG A 228 -11.62 -13.53 3.54
N LYS A 229 -12.05 -14.80 3.55
CA LYS A 229 -12.95 -15.35 2.52
C LYS A 229 -14.31 -14.68 2.57
N ARG A 230 -14.85 -14.50 3.79
CA ARG A 230 -16.14 -13.86 4.03
C ARG A 230 -16.09 -12.36 3.69
N ILE A 231 -15.00 -11.67 4.05
CA ILE A 231 -14.80 -10.26 3.70
C ILE A 231 -14.73 -10.10 2.17
N LEU A 232 -13.90 -10.90 1.49
CA LEU A 232 -13.76 -10.88 0.03
C LEU A 232 -15.09 -11.15 -0.68
N GLN A 233 -15.81 -12.21 -0.29
CA GLN A 233 -17.12 -12.54 -0.86
C GLN A 233 -18.12 -11.40 -0.62
N GLY A 234 -18.15 -10.83 0.59
CA GLY A 234 -18.99 -9.70 0.94
C GLY A 234 -18.70 -8.46 0.07
N ASN A 235 -17.42 -8.14 -0.13
CA ASN A 235 -17.01 -7.01 -0.94
C ASN A 235 -17.34 -7.22 -2.43
N ARG A 236 -17.19 -8.45 -2.95
CA ARG A 236 -17.51 -8.81 -4.34
C ARG A 236 -19.00 -8.69 -4.69
N ILE A 237 -19.91 -8.87 -3.73
CA ILE A 237 -21.35 -8.70 -3.95
C ILE A 237 -21.68 -7.28 -4.42
N ASN A 238 -21.02 -6.26 -3.85
CA ASN A 238 -21.18 -4.88 -4.27
C ASN A 238 -19.88 -4.09 -4.04
N VAL A 239 -18.97 -4.19 -5.01
CA VAL A 239 -17.63 -3.60 -4.92
C VAL A 239 -17.71 -2.08 -4.77
N SER A 240 -18.61 -1.41 -5.50
CA SER A 240 -18.80 0.04 -5.39
C SER A 240 -19.21 0.47 -3.98
N LYS A 241 -20.14 -0.25 -3.35
CA LYS A 241 -20.54 0.01 -1.96
C LYS A 241 -19.39 -0.26 -0.99
N ALA A 242 -18.61 -1.32 -1.21
CA ALA A 242 -17.44 -1.62 -0.40
C ALA A 242 -16.38 -0.52 -0.49
N ILE A 243 -16.07 -0.04 -1.70
CA ILE A 243 -15.15 1.08 -1.94
C ILE A 243 -15.64 2.35 -1.25
N MET A 244 -16.93 2.69 -1.33
CA MET A 244 -17.47 3.90 -0.68
C MET A 244 -17.52 3.82 0.84
N ALA A 245 -17.45 2.63 1.43
CA ALA A 245 -17.53 2.44 2.88
C ALA A 245 -16.16 2.23 3.54
N ASP A 246 -15.17 1.74 2.79
CA ASP A 246 -13.90 1.26 3.37
C ASP A 246 -12.70 1.55 2.45
N GLY A 247 -11.69 2.22 3.01
CA GLY A 247 -10.45 2.53 2.34
C GLY A 247 -9.76 3.78 2.90
N LEU A 248 -9.17 4.62 2.05
CA LEU A 248 -8.54 5.88 2.46
C LEU A 248 -9.49 6.79 3.26
N ILE A 249 -10.74 6.93 2.81
CA ILE A 249 -11.73 7.80 3.49
C ILE A 249 -12.10 7.33 4.90
N SER A 250 -11.93 6.05 5.22
CA SER A 250 -12.30 5.46 6.52
C SER A 250 -11.08 5.12 7.37
N LEU A 251 -9.89 5.53 6.94
CA LEU A 251 -8.62 5.21 7.57
C LEU A 251 -8.52 5.85 8.96
N LYS A 252 -8.29 5.02 9.98
CA LYS A 252 -8.15 5.46 11.38
C LYS A 252 -6.87 4.88 11.99
N TYR A 253 -6.00 5.76 12.47
CA TYR A 253 -4.69 5.43 13.02
C TYR A 253 -4.16 6.62 13.84
N ARG A 254 -3.12 6.36 14.64
CA ARG A 254 -2.38 7.38 15.38
C ARG A 254 -0.91 7.30 15.00
N ILE A 255 -0.31 8.43 14.61
CA ILE A 255 1.15 8.53 14.49
C ILE A 255 1.73 8.57 15.91
N LEU A 256 2.67 7.67 16.18
CA LEU A 256 3.42 7.65 17.43
C LEU A 256 4.74 8.40 17.27
N ASP A 257 5.41 8.18 16.15
CA ASP A 257 6.71 8.79 15.86
C ASP A 257 6.99 8.83 14.34
N LEU A 258 7.85 9.74 13.93
CA LEU A 258 8.30 9.92 12.55
C LEU A 258 9.81 10.17 12.55
N GLN A 259 10.57 9.24 11.99
CA GLN A 259 12.03 9.30 11.99
C GLN A 259 12.58 9.37 10.57
N PHE A 260 13.45 10.35 10.31
CA PHE A 260 14.18 10.45 9.04
C PHE A 260 15.53 9.76 9.20
N GLU A 261 15.58 8.48 8.83
CA GLU A 261 16.80 7.66 8.90
C GLU A 261 17.67 7.86 7.64
N SER A 262 18.88 7.29 7.64
CA SER A 262 19.80 7.41 6.49
C SER A 262 19.30 6.68 5.23
N LEU A 263 18.53 5.59 5.40
CA LEU A 263 18.04 4.74 4.31
C LEU A 263 16.51 4.78 4.16
N SER A 264 15.77 5.37 5.08
CA SER A 264 14.31 5.42 4.96
C SER A 264 13.70 6.55 5.79
N THR A 265 12.44 6.87 5.52
CA THR A 265 11.58 7.59 6.45
C THR A 265 10.72 6.57 7.18
N HIS A 266 10.93 6.42 8.49
CA HIS A 266 10.26 5.45 9.33
C HIS A 266 9.07 6.09 10.05
N ILE A 267 7.88 5.52 9.86
CA ILE A 267 6.62 6.00 10.39
C ILE A 267 6.08 4.97 11.37
N PHE A 268 6.09 5.29 12.66
CA PHE A 268 5.58 4.42 13.71
C PHE A 268 4.12 4.73 13.95
N VAL A 269 3.24 3.75 13.76
CA VAL A 269 1.80 3.95 13.86
C VAL A 269 1.12 2.95 14.78
N GLU A 270 0.14 3.44 15.51
CA GLU A 270 -0.81 2.61 16.23
C GLU A 270 -2.10 2.49 15.42
N ILE A 271 -2.52 1.25 15.19
CA ILE A 271 -3.81 0.91 14.59
C ILE A 271 -4.56 -0.05 15.49
N GLU A 272 -5.87 0.18 15.60
CA GLU A 272 -6.76 -0.63 16.42
C GLU A 272 -7.69 -1.43 15.54
N ARG A 273 -7.79 -2.73 15.85
CA ARG A 273 -8.82 -3.58 15.25
C ARG A 273 -10.16 -3.15 15.86
N PRO A 274 -11.16 -2.75 15.05
CA PRO A 274 -12.48 -2.46 15.58
C PRO A 274 -13.03 -3.70 16.28
N PRO A 275 -13.81 -3.53 17.37
CA PRO A 275 -14.43 -4.65 18.07
C PRO A 275 -15.21 -5.52 17.08
N TRP A 276 -15.14 -6.85 17.29
CA TRP A 276 -15.82 -7.83 16.46
C TRP A 276 -17.09 -8.34 17.16
N PRO A 277 -18.25 -8.46 16.47
CA PRO A 277 -18.52 -7.98 15.11
C PRO A 277 -18.43 -6.45 15.05
N PRO A 278 -18.04 -5.87 13.89
CA PRO A 278 -18.06 -4.42 13.74
C PRO A 278 -19.45 -3.98 14.14
N ASP A 279 -19.55 -3.13 15.16
CA ASP A 279 -20.83 -2.73 15.73
C ASP A 279 -21.77 -2.47 14.57
N ILE A 280 -22.78 -3.34 14.45
CA ILE A 280 -24.03 -2.94 13.85
C ILE A 280 -24.46 -1.87 14.84
N VAL A 281 -24.06 -0.62 14.60
CA VAL A 281 -24.85 0.50 15.03
C VAL A 281 -26.19 0.17 14.39
N ARG A 282 -27.05 -0.48 15.20
CA ARG A 282 -28.47 -0.45 14.99
C ARG A 282 -28.69 1.03 14.86
N SER A 283 -28.88 1.50 13.63
CA SER A 283 -29.55 2.74 13.40
C SER A 283 -30.84 2.57 14.19
N ARG A 284 -30.83 3.07 15.44
CA ARG A 284 -32.06 3.48 16.07
C ARG A 284 -32.56 4.50 15.06
N SER A 285 -33.52 4.06 14.25
CA SER A 285 -34.46 4.98 13.62
C SER A 285 -34.77 6.02 14.69
N PRO A 286 -34.70 7.33 14.40
CA PRO A 286 -35.13 8.31 15.39
C PRO A 286 -36.54 7.88 15.80
N GLU A 287 -36.68 7.44 17.05
CA GLU A 287 -37.98 7.18 17.64
C GLU A 287 -38.71 8.52 17.52
N LEU A 288 -39.72 8.55 16.65
CA LEU A 288 -40.71 9.62 16.68
C LEU A 288 -41.20 9.72 18.12
N PRO A 289 -41.10 10.88 18.78
CA PRO A 289 -41.58 11.00 20.14
C PRO A 289 -43.09 10.72 20.15
N ASN A 290 -43.44 9.54 20.68
CA ASN A 290 -44.80 9.21 21.09
C ASN A 290 -45.13 10.08 22.32
N SER A 291 -45.71 11.25 22.08
CA SER A 291 -46.78 11.85 22.91
C SER A 291 -46.98 13.31 22.50
N ILE A 292 -47.99 13.55 21.66
CA ILE A 292 -48.68 14.84 21.67
C ILE A 292 -49.80 14.68 22.71
N PRO A 293 -49.78 15.42 23.84
CA PRO A 293 -50.96 15.52 24.68
C PRO A 293 -52.03 16.26 23.89
N ARG A 294 -53.16 15.58 23.62
CA ARG A 294 -54.39 16.26 23.21
C ARG A 294 -54.82 17.17 24.36
N ASN A 295 -54.83 18.48 24.14
CA ASN A 295 -55.77 19.39 24.79
C ASN A 295 -55.89 20.71 24.01
N ASN A 296 -57.05 20.84 23.37
CA ASN A 296 -57.84 22.04 23.07
C ASN A 296 -57.14 23.41 23.13
N ILE A 297 -56.87 23.98 21.95
CA ILE A 297 -56.99 25.44 21.74
C ILE A 297 -57.87 25.66 20.51
N VAL A 298 -58.92 26.44 20.75
CA VAL A 298 -60.01 26.82 19.85
C VAL A 298 -59.46 27.67 18.69
N LEU A 299 -59.88 27.33 17.47
CA LEU A 299 -59.72 28.15 16.27
C LEU A 299 -60.56 29.42 16.40
N ASN A 300 -59.94 30.59 16.24
CA ASN A 300 -60.62 31.82 15.84
C ASN A 300 -59.86 32.43 14.65
N PHE A 301 -60.31 32.11 13.45
CA PHE A 301 -60.08 32.92 12.25
C PHE A 301 -61.29 33.85 12.09
N ALA A 302 -61.08 35.15 12.31
CA ALA A 302 -61.95 36.18 11.78
C ALA A 302 -61.15 36.96 10.75
N ALA A 303 -61.53 36.80 9.48
CA ALA A 303 -61.12 37.65 8.39
C ALA A 303 -61.77 39.03 8.54
N SER A 304 -61.04 40.09 8.20
CA SER A 304 -61.66 41.33 7.74
C SER A 304 -60.88 41.82 6.53
N PHE A 305 -61.57 41.81 5.39
CA PHE A 305 -61.25 42.57 4.20
C PHE A 305 -61.41 44.07 4.50
N ARG A 306 -60.37 44.85 4.19
CA ARG A 306 -60.44 46.11 3.43
C ARG A 306 -59.03 46.56 3.05
#